data_AF-A0A0M0JB77-F1
#
_entry.id   AF-A0A0M0JB77-F1
#
_cell.length_a   1.000
_cell.length_b   1.000
_cell.length_c   1.000
_cell.angle_alpha   90.00
_cell.angle_beta   90.00
_cell.angle_gamma   90.00
#
_symmetry.space_group_name_H-M   'P 1'
#
loop_
_entity.id
_entity.type
_entity.pdbx_description
1 polymer ?
#
loop_
_entity_poly.entity_id
_entity_poly.type
_entity_poly.pdbx_seq_one_letter_code
_entity_poly.pdbx_strand_id
1 'polypeptide(L)'
;MVVLTDGASELLPLIEHNVRRNAQLVAEAACQAALVRWGSAEDLAALETPRLSRGDPSPLRFDWILGSDTIYDPASHAPLCATLRMLFDRHAGTPPPPRVIFATMPRSRTPSPTDRSRYVDAAMARFEEVAAAHGLRVTAMKTSQSVWTDTEWLDAAPFVFEVARAV
;
A
#
# COMPACT_ATOMS: atom_id res chain seq x y z
N MET A 1 -7.70 6.49 13.42
CA MET A 1 -6.25 6.80 13.53
C MET A 1 -5.58 6.37 12.25
N VAL A 2 -4.66 7.17 11.73
CA VAL A 2 -3.86 6.86 10.53
C VAL A 2 -2.44 6.50 10.98
N VAL A 3 -1.89 5.43 10.41
CA VAL A 3 -0.50 5.00 10.64
C VAL A 3 0.24 5.13 9.33
N LEU A 4 1.20 6.03 9.28
CA LEU A 4 2.07 6.25 8.13
C LEU A 4 3.35 5.44 8.36
N THR A 5 3.67 4.55 7.44
CA THR A 5 4.78 3.60 7.60
C THR A 5 5.78 3.71 6.48
N ASP A 6 7.05 3.52 6.80
CA ASP A 6 8.12 3.34 5.82
C ASP A 6 9.07 2.24 6.32
N GLY A 7 9.81 1.61 5.42
CA GLY A 7 10.85 0.62 5.73
C GLY A 7 12.20 1.25 6.08
N ALA A 8 12.41 2.52 5.75
CA ALA A 8 13.62 3.28 6.02
C ALA A 8 13.45 4.17 7.27
N SER A 9 14.22 3.89 8.31
CA SER A 9 14.10 4.60 9.60
C SER A 9 14.49 6.07 9.49
N GLU A 10 15.40 6.40 8.57
CA GLU A 10 15.82 7.76 8.26
C GLU A 10 14.71 8.63 7.65
N LEU A 11 13.64 8.03 7.12
CA LEU A 11 12.50 8.77 6.55
C LEU A 11 11.43 9.11 7.59
N LEU A 12 11.43 8.46 8.76
CA LEU A 12 10.42 8.71 9.80
C LEU A 12 10.40 10.16 10.29
N PRO A 13 11.54 10.83 10.55
CA PRO A 13 11.53 12.25 10.93
C PRO A 13 10.89 13.15 9.88
N LEU A 14 11.03 12.81 8.59
CA LEU A 14 10.40 13.55 7.50
C LEU A 14 8.88 13.33 7.49
N ILE A 15 8.42 12.09 7.70
CA ILE A 15 6.98 11.78 7.83
C ILE A 15 6.38 12.56 9.00
N GLU A 16 7.01 12.52 10.17
CA GLU A 16 6.57 13.24 11.36
C GLU A 16 6.57 14.76 11.16
N HIS A 17 7.58 15.29 10.47
CA HIS A 17 7.62 16.69 10.08
C HIS A 17 6.43 17.05 9.19
N ASN A 18 6.16 16.26 8.16
CA ASN A 18 5.05 16.48 7.24
C ASN A 18 3.69 16.39 7.96
N VAL A 19 3.50 15.43 8.85
CA VAL A 19 2.27 15.34 9.68
C VAL A 19 2.08 16.62 10.49
N ARG A 20 3.12 17.08 11.20
CA ARG A 20 3.04 18.31 12.02
C ARG A 20 2.74 19.55 11.18
N ARG A 21 3.37 19.68 10.00
CA ARG A 21 3.18 20.82 9.10
C ARG A 21 1.80 20.86 8.44
N ASN A 22 1.10 19.73 8.43
CA ASN A 22 -0.23 19.59 7.84
C ASN A 22 -1.31 19.32 8.90
N ALA A 23 -0.99 19.40 10.19
CA ALA A 23 -1.92 19.07 11.28
C ALA A 23 -3.23 19.88 11.19
N GLN A 24 -3.17 21.13 10.71
CA GLN A 24 -4.32 21.98 10.45
C GLN A 24 -5.23 21.49 9.32
N LEU A 25 -4.72 20.69 8.39
CA LEU A 25 -5.49 20.12 7.27
C LEU A 25 -6.16 18.79 7.64
N VAL A 26 -5.65 18.12 8.68
CA VAL A 26 -6.08 16.78 9.11
C VAL A 26 -6.66 16.80 10.53
N ALA A 27 -7.26 17.92 10.95
CA ALA A 27 -7.56 18.29 12.33
C ALA A 27 -8.32 17.24 13.18
N GLU A 28 -8.97 16.26 12.55
CA GLU A 28 -9.72 15.18 13.23
C GLU A 28 -8.97 13.83 13.25
N ALA A 29 -7.96 13.63 12.40
CA ALA A 29 -7.24 12.37 12.28
C ALA A 29 -5.95 12.39 13.11
N ALA A 30 -5.92 11.59 14.17
CA ALA A 30 -4.65 11.24 14.83
C ALA A 30 -3.78 10.45 13.83
N CYS A 31 -2.64 11.04 13.42
CA CYS A 31 -1.63 10.43 12.57
C CYS A 31 -0.39 10.07 13.39
N GLN A 32 0.16 8.87 13.18
CA GLN A 32 1.43 8.45 13.75
C GLN A 32 2.36 7.92 12.65
N ALA A 33 3.66 8.19 12.77
CA ALA A 33 4.69 7.57 11.95
C ALA A 33 5.20 6.29 12.63
N ALA A 34 5.52 5.26 11.87
CA ALA A 34 6.11 4.04 12.41
C ALA A 34 7.03 3.34 11.39
N LEU A 35 8.07 2.67 11.88
CA LEU A 35 8.91 1.80 11.06
C LEU A 35 8.15 0.51 10.75
N VAL A 36 7.96 0.19 9.47
CA VAL A 36 7.49 -1.13 9.04
C VAL A 36 8.28 -1.57 7.82
N ARG A 37 9.25 -2.46 8.04
CA ARG A 37 9.89 -3.21 6.96
C ARG A 37 8.94 -4.31 6.51
N TRP A 38 8.65 -4.34 5.22
CA TRP A 38 7.78 -5.37 4.67
C TRP A 38 8.32 -6.78 4.99
N GLY A 39 7.43 -7.67 5.38
CA GLY A 39 7.73 -9.03 5.83
C GLY A 39 8.09 -9.15 7.31
N SER A 40 8.27 -8.04 8.03
CA SER A 40 8.61 -8.07 9.47
C SER A 40 7.37 -8.23 10.35
N ALA A 41 7.19 -9.41 10.94
CA ALA A 41 6.17 -9.63 11.96
C ALA A 41 6.44 -8.82 13.24
N GLU A 42 7.73 -8.62 13.58
CA GLU A 42 8.18 -7.81 14.71
C GLU A 42 7.75 -6.35 14.56
N ASP A 43 7.97 -5.75 13.39
CA ASP A 43 7.63 -4.35 13.14
C ASP A 43 6.10 -4.15 13.21
N LEU A 44 5.31 -5.11 12.68
CA LEU A 44 3.86 -5.06 12.80
C LEU A 44 3.37 -5.23 14.24
N ALA A 45 4.02 -6.09 15.04
CA ALA A 45 3.71 -6.24 16.47
C ALA A 45 4.06 -4.97 17.26
N ALA A 46 5.13 -4.26 16.89
CA ALA A 46 5.52 -3.01 17.54
C ALA A 46 4.45 -1.91 17.41
N LEU A 47 3.60 -1.96 16.37
CA LEU A 47 2.47 -1.05 16.21
C LEU A 47 1.37 -1.22 17.29
N GLU A 48 1.33 -2.37 17.97
CA GLU A 48 0.35 -2.66 19.04
C GLU A 48 0.80 -2.07 20.39
N THR A 49 2.10 -1.91 20.61
CA THR A 49 2.70 -1.44 21.88
C THR A 49 2.08 -0.14 22.42
N PRO A 50 1.86 0.92 21.61
CA PRO A 50 1.23 2.15 22.10
C PRO A 50 -0.22 1.97 22.58
N ARG A 51 -0.95 1.00 21.99
CA ARG A 51 -2.36 0.70 22.35
C ARG A 51 -2.44 -0.13 23.61
N LEU A 52 -1.60 -1.15 23.71
CA LEU A 52 -1.47 -1.97 24.91
C LEU A 52 -1.10 -1.11 26.13
N SER A 53 -0.24 -0.12 25.93
CA SER A 53 0.15 0.84 26.97
C SER A 53 -1.01 1.74 27.44
N ARG A 54 -2.09 1.86 26.65
CA ARG A 54 -3.33 2.57 26.98
C ARG A 54 -4.44 1.65 27.49
N GLY A 55 -4.13 0.37 27.73
CA GLY A 55 -5.07 -0.62 28.26
C GLY A 55 -6.05 -1.18 27.22
N ASP A 56 -5.77 -1.02 25.93
CA ASP A 56 -6.59 -1.60 24.85
C ASP A 56 -5.96 -2.93 24.38
N PRO A 57 -6.54 -4.09 24.75
CA PRO A 57 -6.02 -5.40 24.38
C PRO A 57 -6.48 -5.85 22.98
N SER A 58 -7.27 -5.04 22.27
CA SER A 58 -7.78 -5.44 20.96
C SER A 58 -6.64 -5.51 19.93
N PRO A 59 -6.62 -6.55 19.07
CA PRO A 59 -5.59 -6.68 18.04
C PRO A 59 -5.63 -5.47 17.11
N LEU A 60 -4.44 -5.03 16.66
CA LEU A 60 -4.37 -3.93 15.71
C LEU A 60 -5.03 -4.32 14.39
N ARG A 61 -6.00 -3.50 14.00
CA ARG A 61 -6.82 -3.67 12.81
C ARG A 61 -6.89 -2.36 12.06
N PHE A 62 -6.81 -2.46 10.74
CA PHE A 62 -6.96 -1.37 9.80
C PHE A 62 -8.18 -1.62 8.94
N ASP A 63 -9.07 -0.64 8.76
CA ASP A 63 -10.17 -0.77 7.79
C ASP A 63 -9.65 -0.59 6.35
N TRP A 64 -8.59 0.21 6.20
CA TRP A 64 -7.98 0.57 4.94
C TRP A 64 -6.46 0.43 5.01
N ILE A 65 -5.87 -0.16 3.98
CA ILE A 65 -4.43 -0.23 3.75
C ILE A 65 -4.17 0.38 2.38
N LEU A 66 -3.35 1.41 2.35
CA LEU A 66 -3.07 2.19 1.15
C LEU A 66 -1.58 2.14 0.83
N GLY A 67 -1.25 2.16 -0.45
CA GLY A 67 0.13 2.18 -0.94
C GLY A 67 0.20 2.86 -2.30
N SER A 68 1.27 3.61 -2.50
CA SER A 68 1.53 4.33 -3.74
C SER A 68 2.91 3.92 -4.25
N ASP A 69 2.98 3.46 -5.49
CA ASP A 69 4.20 2.98 -6.14
C ASP A 69 4.99 1.98 -5.28
N THR A 70 4.33 0.90 -4.85
CA THR A 70 4.95 -0.10 -3.97
C THR A 70 5.46 -1.35 -4.70
N ILE A 71 5.10 -1.54 -5.97
CA ILE A 71 5.38 -2.78 -6.72
C ILE A 71 6.42 -2.62 -7.84
N TYR A 72 7.10 -1.48 -7.91
CA TYR A 72 8.10 -1.24 -8.98
C TYR A 72 9.36 -2.10 -8.84
N ASP A 73 9.70 -2.51 -7.62
CA ASP A 73 10.85 -3.35 -7.32
C ASP A 73 10.41 -4.81 -7.10
N PRO A 74 10.80 -5.75 -7.98
CA PRO A 74 10.45 -7.15 -7.82
C PRO A 74 10.95 -7.79 -6.52
N ALA A 75 12.05 -7.30 -5.94
CA ALA A 75 12.57 -7.84 -4.69
C ALA A 75 11.61 -7.55 -3.51
N SER A 76 10.79 -6.52 -3.65
CA SER A 76 9.83 -6.08 -2.64
C SER A 76 8.49 -6.82 -2.68
N HIS A 77 8.18 -7.55 -3.76
CA HIS A 77 6.87 -8.19 -3.96
C HIS A 77 6.53 -9.22 -2.86
N ALA A 78 7.44 -10.16 -2.59
CA ALA A 78 7.19 -11.21 -1.61
C ALA A 78 7.11 -10.67 -0.17
N PRO A 79 8.02 -9.80 0.29
CA PRO A 79 7.87 -9.13 1.60
C PRO A 79 6.56 -8.35 1.73
N LEU A 80 6.14 -7.62 0.68
CA LEU A 80 4.88 -6.88 0.69
C LEU A 80 3.68 -7.84 0.83
N CYS A 81 3.64 -8.93 0.04
CA CYS A 81 2.58 -9.94 0.14
C CYS A 81 2.54 -10.61 1.51
N ALA A 82 3.70 -10.94 2.11
CA ALA A 82 3.77 -11.46 3.47
C ALA A 82 3.20 -10.48 4.50
N THR A 83 3.49 -9.17 4.34
CA THR A 83 2.92 -8.10 5.19
C THR A 83 1.40 -8.08 5.09
N LEU A 84 0.86 -8.06 3.86
CA LEU A 84 -0.58 -8.04 3.64
C LEU A 84 -1.25 -9.30 4.22
N ARG A 85 -0.65 -10.48 4.04
CA ARG A 85 -1.16 -11.72 4.62
C ARG A 85 -1.27 -11.64 6.13
N MET A 86 -0.23 -11.15 6.81
CA MET A 86 -0.21 -10.94 8.26
C MET A 86 -1.27 -9.91 8.72
N LEU A 87 -1.50 -8.85 7.95
CA LEU A 87 -2.54 -7.86 8.27
C LEU A 87 -3.95 -8.44 8.08
N PHE A 88 -4.17 -9.24 7.03
CA PHE A 88 -5.42 -9.96 6.83
C PHE A 88 -5.70 -11.00 7.94
N ASP A 89 -4.67 -11.67 8.46
CA ASP A 89 -4.84 -12.64 9.55
C ASP A 89 -5.26 -12.00 10.87
N ARG A 90 -4.85 -10.76 11.15
CA ARG A 90 -5.32 -9.99 12.31
C ARG A 90 -6.82 -9.67 12.26
N HIS A 91 -7.40 -9.73 11.07
CA HIS A 91 -8.84 -9.57 10.81
C HIS A 91 -9.59 -10.90 10.67
N ALA A 92 -8.92 -12.05 10.79
CA ALA A 92 -9.58 -13.35 10.66
C ALA A 92 -10.74 -13.47 11.65
N GLY A 93 -11.90 -13.90 11.13
CA GLY A 93 -13.12 -14.05 11.93
C GLY A 93 -13.83 -12.75 12.30
N THR A 94 -13.37 -11.58 11.84
CA THR A 94 -14.08 -10.30 12.04
C THR A 94 -14.38 -9.63 10.69
N PRO A 95 -15.62 -9.74 10.18
CA PRO A 95 -16.04 -9.02 8.98
C PRO A 95 -16.35 -7.54 9.29
N PRO A 96 -16.15 -6.62 8.32
CA PRO A 96 -15.56 -6.85 7.00
C PRO A 96 -14.01 -6.95 7.04
N PRO A 97 -13.37 -7.65 6.08
CA PRO A 97 -11.91 -7.63 5.94
C PRO A 97 -11.41 -6.23 5.54
N PRO A 98 -10.10 -5.93 5.74
CA PRO A 98 -9.52 -4.65 5.34
C PRO A 98 -9.59 -4.48 3.83
N ARG A 99 -9.82 -3.24 3.39
CA ARG A 99 -9.69 -2.87 1.97
C ARG A 99 -8.26 -2.46 1.67
N VAL A 100 -7.60 -3.15 0.75
CA VAL A 100 -6.21 -2.87 0.36
C VAL A 100 -6.20 -2.30 -1.05
N ILE A 101 -5.81 -1.03 -1.19
CA ILE A 101 -5.79 -0.33 -2.47
C ILE A 101 -4.38 0.17 -2.74
N PHE A 102 -3.83 -0.23 -3.89
CA PHE A 102 -2.57 0.27 -4.39
C PHE A 102 -2.76 1.01 -5.70
N ALA A 103 -1.99 2.09 -5.85
CA ALA A 103 -1.87 2.85 -7.08
C ALA A 103 -0.41 2.82 -7.53
N THR A 104 -0.16 2.55 -8.81
CA THR A 104 1.19 2.61 -9.36
C THR A 104 1.23 3.33 -10.70
N MET A 105 2.29 4.11 -10.90
CA MET A 105 2.55 4.80 -12.14
C MET A 105 3.35 3.91 -13.09
N PRO A 106 2.98 3.88 -14.38
CA PRO A 106 3.77 3.23 -15.40
C PRO A 106 5.20 3.78 -15.47
N ARG A 107 6.21 2.94 -15.19
CA ARG A 107 7.62 3.31 -15.35
C ARG A 107 8.16 2.74 -16.66
N SER A 108 8.34 3.58 -17.67
CA SER A 108 9.00 3.17 -18.90
C SER A 108 10.43 3.68 -18.97
N ARG A 109 11.40 2.79 -19.21
CA ARG A 109 12.77 3.19 -19.54
C ARG A 109 12.91 3.81 -20.93
N THR A 110 11.92 3.58 -21.81
CA THR A 110 11.85 4.14 -23.16
C THR A 110 10.55 4.94 -23.34
N PRO A 111 10.59 6.10 -24.04
CA PRO A 111 9.45 7.00 -24.14
C PRO A 111 8.31 6.49 -25.05
N SER A 112 8.35 5.25 -25.57
CA SER A 112 7.29 4.75 -26.44
C SER A 112 6.06 4.33 -25.62
N PRO A 113 4.84 4.77 -25.99
CA PRO A 113 3.59 4.37 -25.32
C PRO A 113 3.40 2.84 -25.23
N THR A 114 3.80 2.12 -26.28
CA THR A 114 3.73 0.65 -26.36
C THR A 114 4.63 -0.07 -25.37
N ASP A 115 5.80 0.48 -25.04
CA ASP A 115 6.71 -0.13 -24.06
C ASP A 115 6.27 0.15 -22.61
N ARG A 116 5.56 1.27 -22.37
CA ARG A 116 5.04 1.62 -21.05
C ARG A 116 4.01 0.60 -20.55
N SER A 117 3.03 0.27 -21.40
CA SER A 117 1.99 -0.72 -21.08
C SER A 117 2.63 -2.05 -20.74
N ARG A 118 3.54 -2.54 -21.60
CA ARG A 118 4.21 -3.83 -21.43
C ARG A 118 5.00 -3.95 -20.12
N TYR A 119 5.63 -2.88 -19.66
CA TYR A 119 6.35 -2.89 -18.38
C TYR A 119 5.41 -3.00 -17.18
N VAL A 120 4.32 -2.23 -17.18
CA VAL A 120 3.31 -2.30 -16.12
C VAL A 120 2.64 -3.66 -16.10
N ASP A 121 2.26 -4.17 -17.28
CA ASP A 121 1.66 -5.48 -17.42
C ASP A 121 2.59 -6.58 -16.88
N ALA A 122 3.91 -6.46 -17.11
CA ALA A 122 4.89 -7.42 -16.59
C ALA A 122 5.12 -7.30 -15.08
N ALA A 123 5.21 -6.07 -14.54
CA ALA A 123 5.36 -5.85 -13.10
C ALA A 123 4.11 -6.30 -12.33
N MET A 124 2.93 -6.03 -12.89
CA MET A 124 1.64 -6.48 -12.39
C MET A 124 1.51 -7.99 -12.45
N ALA A 125 1.75 -8.62 -13.60
CA ALA A 125 1.68 -10.08 -13.73
C ALA A 125 2.61 -10.78 -12.73
N ARG A 126 3.84 -10.28 -12.55
CA ARG A 126 4.76 -10.82 -11.55
C ARG A 126 4.24 -10.62 -10.12
N PHE A 127 3.71 -9.45 -9.81
CA PHE A 127 3.12 -9.20 -8.50
C PHE A 127 1.91 -10.10 -8.24
N GLU A 128 1.07 -10.33 -9.25
CA GLU A 128 -0.08 -11.25 -9.21
C GLU A 128 0.34 -12.69 -8.90
N GLU A 129 1.38 -13.19 -9.56
CA GLU A 129 1.95 -14.52 -9.30
C GLU A 129 2.44 -14.66 -7.85
N VAL A 130 3.18 -13.66 -7.36
CA VAL A 130 3.70 -13.66 -5.98
C VAL A 130 2.56 -13.52 -4.96
N ALA A 131 1.56 -12.69 -5.24
CA ALA A 131 0.37 -12.53 -4.41
C ALA A 131 -0.42 -13.84 -4.31
N ALA A 132 -0.63 -14.53 -5.43
CA ALA A 132 -1.29 -15.83 -5.48
C ALA A 132 -0.56 -16.88 -4.63
N ALA A 133 0.78 -16.91 -4.69
CA ALA A 133 1.59 -17.79 -3.85
C ALA A 133 1.44 -17.53 -2.34
N HIS A 134 0.98 -16.34 -1.96
CA HIS A 134 0.68 -15.97 -0.57
C HIS A 134 -0.82 -16.06 -0.24
N GLY A 135 -1.65 -16.67 -1.10
CA GLY A 135 -3.10 -16.77 -0.89
C GLY A 135 -3.81 -15.42 -0.97
N LEU A 136 -3.29 -14.51 -1.81
CA LEU A 136 -3.90 -13.22 -2.11
C LEU A 136 -4.38 -13.19 -3.57
N ARG A 137 -5.41 -12.40 -3.82
CA ARG A 137 -5.95 -12.12 -5.16
C ARG A 137 -5.82 -10.63 -5.44
N VAL A 138 -5.33 -10.31 -6.62
CA VAL A 138 -5.23 -8.93 -7.11
C VAL A 138 -6.35 -8.69 -8.12
N THR A 139 -6.98 -7.52 -8.05
CA THR A 139 -8.02 -7.10 -8.99
C THR A 139 -7.69 -5.74 -9.53
N ALA A 140 -7.43 -5.64 -10.83
CA ALA A 140 -7.33 -4.36 -11.51
C ALA A 140 -8.65 -3.58 -11.34
N MET A 141 -8.57 -2.36 -10.86
CA MET A 141 -9.71 -1.46 -10.78
C MET A 141 -9.77 -0.64 -12.07
N LYS A 142 -10.94 -0.59 -12.73
CA LYS A 142 -11.14 0.32 -13.85
C LYS A 142 -11.02 1.76 -13.34
N THR A 143 -9.96 2.47 -13.70
CA THR A 143 -9.91 3.91 -13.57
C THR A 143 -10.69 4.50 -14.74
N SER A 144 -11.97 4.81 -14.53
CA SER A 144 -12.78 5.50 -15.53
C SER A 144 -12.37 6.97 -15.60
N GLN A 145 -11.24 7.28 -16.23
CA GLN A 145 -10.93 8.64 -16.68
C GLN A 145 -10.27 8.61 -18.04
N SER A 146 -11.11 8.74 -19.07
CA SER A 146 -10.74 9.44 -20.30
C SER A 146 -10.36 10.87 -19.92
N VAL A 147 -9.06 11.16 -19.89
CA VAL A 147 -8.56 12.53 -19.71
C VAL A 147 -8.61 13.21 -21.09
N TRP A 148 -9.63 14.02 -21.30
CA TRP A 148 -9.72 14.93 -22.44
C TRP A 148 -9.04 16.25 -22.04
N THR A 149 -7.89 16.58 -22.63
CA THR A 149 -7.38 17.96 -22.70
C THR A 149 -6.53 18.16 -23.97
N ASP A 150 -6.92 19.15 -24.77
CA ASP A 150 -6.37 19.59 -26.06
C ASP A 150 -4.93 20.15 -26.03
N THR A 151 -4.08 19.69 -25.12
CA THR A 151 -2.67 20.08 -25.04
C THR A 151 -1.84 18.90 -24.54
N GLU A 152 -1.06 18.32 -25.46
CA GLU A 152 -0.05 17.26 -25.30
C GLU A 152 0.37 16.90 -23.85
N TRP A 153 -0.44 16.08 -23.17
CA TRP A 153 -0.01 15.22 -22.05
C TRP A 153 -0.57 13.82 -22.30
N LEU A 154 0.23 12.96 -22.93
CA LEU A 154 -0.08 11.54 -23.07
C LEU A 154 -0.06 10.85 -21.69
N ASP A 155 -1.25 10.50 -21.22
CA ASP A 155 -1.63 9.13 -20.79
C ASP A 155 -0.65 8.40 -19.87
N ALA A 156 -0.55 8.85 -18.62
CA ALA A 156 -0.09 7.98 -17.54
C ALA A 156 -1.06 8.06 -16.37
N ALA A 157 -2.30 7.61 -16.58
CA ALA A 157 -3.19 7.36 -15.46
C ALA A 157 -2.55 6.30 -14.55
N PRO A 158 -2.60 6.46 -13.21
CA PRO A 158 -2.13 5.42 -12.32
C PRO A 158 -2.94 4.15 -12.55
N PHE A 159 -2.25 3.02 -12.59
CA PHE A 159 -2.88 1.73 -12.50
C PHE A 159 -3.27 1.49 -11.05
N VAL A 160 -4.57 1.35 -10.79
CA VAL A 160 -5.13 1.14 -9.45
C VAL A 160 -5.61 -0.30 -9.34
N PHE A 161 -5.28 -0.95 -8.24
CA PHE A 161 -5.69 -2.32 -8.00
C PHE A 161 -6.01 -2.57 -6.53
N GLU A 162 -6.94 -3.49 -6.32
CA GLU A 162 -7.32 -3.99 -5.00
C GLU A 162 -6.64 -5.32 -4.74
N VAL A 163 -6.15 -5.52 -3.51
CA VAL A 163 -5.63 -6.80 -3.03
C VAL A 163 -6.59 -7.36 -1.98
N ALA A 164 -6.95 -8.63 -2.10
CA ALA A 164 -7.84 -9.32 -1.18
C ALA A 164 -7.26 -10.69 -0.82
N ARG A 165 -7.77 -11.34 0.23
CA ARG A 165 -7.52 -12.78 0.43
C ARG A 165 -8.13 -13.58 -0.72
N ALA A 166 -7.41 -14.60 -1.19
CA ALA A 166 -8.00 -15.66 -2.00
C ALA A 166 -8.93 -16.50 -1.10
N VAL A 167 -10.12 -16.84 -1.62
CA VAL A 167 -11.12 -17.70 -0.96
C VAL A 167 -10.76 -19.15 -1.22
#